data_AF-A0AAV6QKR1-F1
#
_entry.id   AF-A0AAV6QKR1-F1
#
_cell.length_a   1.000
_cell.length_b   1.000
_cell.length_c   1.000
_cell.angle_alpha   90.00
_cell.angle_beta   90.00
_cell.angle_gamma   90.00
#
_symmetry.space_group_name_H-M   'P 1'
#
loop_
_entity.id
_entity.type
_entity.pdbx_description
1 polymer ?
#
loop_
_entity_poly.entity_id
_entity_poly.type
_entity_poly.pdbx_seq_one_letter_code
_entity_poly.pdbx_strand_id
1 'polypeptide(L)'
;MNRSRPAGLSGLCPVTEHLYLSNGRAAGDSVQVSRCEITCVVNVSGSRKSCPSPTVVEYVHIPLPDSPLSPLCLHFDPVSEKIQAHARSGGRTLVHCNAGVSRSATLCIAHLMKHRGVTLLEAHAWVKSCRPMVRPNHGFWKQLVQYEMQLRGCNSVHMVSSSIGEIPDIYEGEIKNMVPL
;
A
#
# COMPACT_ATOMS: atom_id res chain seq x y z
N MET A 1 28.19 -13.80 0.94
CA MET A 1 26.73 -14.02 1.04
C MET A 1 26.15 -13.03 2.02
N ASN A 2 25.68 -11.88 1.52
CA ASN A 2 25.29 -10.74 2.37
C ASN A 2 23.80 -10.87 2.73
N ARG A 3 23.48 -11.58 3.80
CA ARG A 3 22.10 -11.63 4.32
C ARG A 3 21.80 -10.28 4.98
N SER A 4 21.15 -9.39 4.24
CA SER A 4 20.60 -8.15 4.76
C SER A 4 19.69 -8.45 5.95
N ARG A 5 20.04 -7.86 7.12
CA ARG A 5 19.17 -7.81 8.31
C ARG A 5 17.73 -7.48 7.89
N PRO A 6 16.70 -8.09 8.51
CA PRO A 6 15.33 -7.65 8.28
C PRO A 6 15.26 -6.18 8.70
N ALA A 7 15.02 -5.28 7.73
CA ALA A 7 14.71 -3.91 8.05
C ALA A 7 13.53 -3.96 9.02
N GLY A 8 13.74 -3.47 10.24
CA GLY A 8 12.71 -3.51 11.27
C GLY A 8 11.42 -2.83 10.78
N LEU A 9 10.34 -3.00 11.55
CA LEU A 9 9.01 -2.42 11.30
C LEU A 9 9.01 -0.89 10.96
N SER A 10 10.13 -0.22 11.21
CA SER A 10 10.43 1.19 10.99
C SER A 10 11.08 1.56 9.64
N GLY A 11 11.43 0.61 8.75
CA GLY A 11 12.15 0.88 7.50
C GLY A 11 11.29 1.00 6.24
N LEU A 12 11.94 1.35 5.12
CA LEU A 12 11.40 1.16 3.77
C LEU A 12 11.30 -0.33 3.47
N CYS A 13 10.09 -0.82 3.19
CA CYS A 13 9.84 -2.22 2.90
C CYS A 13 9.76 -2.46 1.39
N PRO A 14 10.63 -3.28 0.79
CA PRO A 14 10.51 -3.64 -0.62
C PRO A 14 9.30 -4.54 -0.85
N VAL A 15 8.40 -4.11 -1.74
CA VAL A 15 7.26 -4.90 -2.21
C VAL A 15 7.61 -5.58 -3.53
N THR A 16 8.29 -4.85 -4.43
CA THR A 16 8.91 -5.37 -5.65
C THR A 16 10.28 -4.71 -5.83
N GLU A 17 11.01 -5.05 -6.90
CA GLU A 17 12.25 -4.37 -7.26
C GLU A 17 12.10 -2.83 -7.40
N HIS A 18 10.93 -2.37 -7.86
CA HIS A 18 10.67 -0.95 -8.16
C HIS A 18 9.65 -0.29 -7.23
N LEU A 19 9.13 -0.99 -6.22
CA LEU A 19 8.08 -0.49 -5.34
C LEU A 19 8.41 -0.74 -3.88
N TYR A 20 8.37 0.33 -3.08
CA TYR A 20 8.57 0.30 -1.63
C TYR A 20 7.33 0.83 -0.91
N LEU A 21 7.10 0.29 0.29
CA LEU A 21 6.05 0.69 1.21
C LEU A 21 6.65 1.12 2.55
N SER A 22 6.22 2.24 3.12
CA SER A 22 6.68 2.65 4.45
C SER A 22 5.67 3.47 5.25
N ASN A 23 6.06 3.77 6.49
CA ASN A 23 5.44 4.82 7.31
C ASN A 23 6.06 6.19 6.99
N GLY A 24 5.48 7.24 7.57
CA GLY A 24 5.90 8.63 7.31
C GLY A 24 7.17 9.07 8.03
N ARG A 25 7.69 8.28 8.98
CA ARG A 25 9.00 8.51 9.62
C ARG A 25 10.10 8.02 8.68
N ALA A 26 9.99 6.78 8.20
CA ALA A 26 10.95 6.17 7.29
C ALA A 26 11.03 6.94 5.95
N ALA A 27 9.88 7.39 5.44
CA ALA A 27 9.84 8.21 4.22
C ALA A 27 10.52 9.58 4.39
N GLY A 28 10.65 10.08 5.62
CA GLY A 28 11.37 11.33 5.92
C GLY A 28 12.87 11.12 6.17
N ASP A 29 13.35 9.88 6.20
CA ASP A 29 14.76 9.58 6.41
C ASP A 29 15.49 9.62 5.07
N SER A 30 16.17 10.76 4.82
CA SER A 30 16.90 11.03 3.58
C SER A 30 17.95 9.97 3.26
N VAL A 31 18.58 9.39 4.29
CA VAL A 31 19.63 8.38 4.15
C VAL A 31 19.03 7.07 3.65
N GLN A 32 17.90 6.63 4.23
CA GLN A 32 17.20 5.43 3.76
C GLN A 32 16.66 5.60 2.34
N VAL A 33 16.03 6.75 2.06
CA VAL A 33 15.49 7.07 0.72
C VAL A 33 16.59 7.04 -0.33
N SER A 34 17.75 7.62 -0.04
CA SER A 34 18.89 7.65 -0.96
C SER A 34 19.53 6.27 -1.12
N ARG A 35 19.69 5.51 -0.04
CA ARG A 35 20.26 4.16 -0.05
C ARG A 35 19.39 3.17 -0.83
N CYS A 36 18.07 3.34 -0.79
CA CYS A 36 17.14 2.55 -1.59
C CYS A 36 17.00 3.06 -3.03
N GLU A 37 17.73 4.13 -3.40
CA GLU A 37 17.71 4.73 -4.74
C GLU A 37 16.29 5.12 -5.15
N ILE A 38 15.50 5.64 -4.19
CA ILE A 38 14.14 6.09 -4.46
C ILE A 38 14.20 7.36 -5.29
N THR A 39 13.51 7.32 -6.44
CA THR A 39 13.41 8.42 -7.40
C THR A 39 12.04 9.08 -7.38
N CYS A 40 11.00 8.37 -6.95
CA CYS A 40 9.64 8.90 -6.85
C CYS A 40 9.06 8.61 -5.46
N VAL A 41 8.40 9.61 -4.86
CA VAL A 41 7.68 9.45 -3.58
C VAL A 41 6.21 9.77 -3.78
N VAL A 42 5.34 8.85 -3.38
CA VAL A 42 3.89 9.03 -3.29
C VAL A 42 3.50 9.10 -1.82
N ASN A 43 3.17 10.30 -1.35
CA ASN A 43 2.65 10.56 -0.01
C ASN A 43 1.12 10.56 -0.03
N VAL A 44 0.49 9.58 0.58
CA VAL A 44 -0.96 9.54 0.82
C VAL A 44 -1.25 9.80 2.30
N SER A 45 -1.15 11.07 2.70
CA SER A 45 -1.46 11.54 4.05
C SER A 45 -2.02 12.96 4.06
N GLY A 46 -2.67 13.36 5.16
CA GLY A 46 -3.29 14.68 5.28
C GLY A 46 -2.31 15.86 5.26
N SER A 47 -1.02 15.63 5.51
CA SER A 47 -0.01 16.69 5.55
C SER A 47 1.05 16.48 4.49
N ARG A 48 1.31 17.52 3.71
CA ARG A 48 2.47 17.55 2.80
C ARG A 48 3.74 17.67 3.62
N LYS A 49 4.77 16.90 3.27
CA LYS A 49 6.11 17.04 3.82
C LYS A 49 7.06 17.60 2.77
N SER A 50 8.19 18.14 3.21
CA SER A 50 9.29 18.47 2.31
C SER A 50 9.82 17.21 1.63
N CYS A 51 10.39 17.40 0.44
CA CYS A 51 11.04 16.31 -0.28
C CYS A 51 12.19 15.77 0.57
N PRO A 52 12.25 14.45 0.84
CA PRO A 52 13.18 13.90 1.83
C PRO A 52 14.61 13.79 1.32
N SER A 53 14.85 13.74 0.02
CA SER A 53 16.20 13.55 -0.54
C SER A 53 16.34 14.22 -1.91
N PRO A 54 17.54 14.72 -2.27
CA PRO A 54 17.86 15.14 -3.63
C PRO A 54 17.73 14.03 -4.68
N THR A 55 17.77 12.74 -4.30
CA THR A 55 17.58 11.61 -5.23
C THR A 55 16.14 11.52 -5.73
N VAL A 56 15.20 12.12 -5.00
CA VAL A 56 13.78 12.11 -5.35
C VAL A 56 13.53 13.20 -6.39
N VAL A 57 13.33 12.76 -7.63
CA VAL A 57 13.05 13.64 -8.77
C VAL A 57 11.56 13.96 -8.89
N GLU A 58 10.69 13.12 -8.32
CA GLU A 58 9.24 13.37 -8.31
C GLU A 58 8.62 13.12 -6.92
N TYR A 59 7.80 14.07 -6.47
CA TYR A 59 7.03 13.96 -5.22
C TYR A 59 5.55 14.22 -5.48
N VAL A 60 4.72 13.19 -5.27
CA VAL A 60 3.27 13.23 -5.41
C VAL A 60 2.63 13.25 -4.03
N HIS A 61 1.73 14.21 -3.80
CA HIS A 61 0.97 14.30 -2.55
C HIS A 61 -0.53 14.10 -2.82
N ILE A 62 -1.12 13.12 -2.15
CA ILE A 62 -2.54 12.80 -2.17
C ILE A 62 -3.10 13.09 -0.76
N PRO A 63 -3.77 14.23 -0.55
CA PRO A 63 -4.19 14.69 0.78
C PRO A 63 -5.47 14.00 1.27
N LEU A 64 -5.41 12.67 1.48
CA LEU A 64 -6.53 11.88 1.95
C LEU A 64 -6.34 11.38 3.40
N PRO A 65 -7.37 11.51 4.26
CA PRO A 65 -7.37 10.90 5.58
C PRO A 65 -7.53 9.38 5.48
N ASP A 66 -7.22 8.67 6.57
CA ASP A 66 -7.46 7.22 6.66
C ASP A 66 -8.91 6.94 7.07
N SER A 67 -9.84 7.39 6.23
CA SER A 67 -11.27 7.24 6.48
C SER A 67 -11.88 6.26 5.48
N PRO A 68 -12.82 5.39 5.91
CA PRO A 68 -13.59 4.54 5.01
C PRO A 68 -14.35 5.30 3.92
N LEU A 69 -14.64 6.59 4.15
CA LEU A 69 -15.32 7.47 3.20
C LEU A 69 -14.37 8.17 2.22
N SER A 70 -13.04 8.05 2.42
CA SER A 70 -12.08 8.69 1.52
C SER A 70 -12.07 8.00 0.15
N PRO A 71 -12.18 8.74 -0.97
CA PRO A 71 -12.28 8.17 -2.30
C PRO A 71 -10.90 7.80 -2.86
N LEU A 72 -10.18 6.90 -2.18
CA LEU A 72 -8.82 6.50 -2.56
C LEU A 72 -8.77 5.78 -3.91
N CYS A 73 -9.87 5.13 -4.31
CA CYS A 73 -10.04 4.49 -5.62
C CYS A 73 -9.77 5.41 -6.81
N LEU A 74 -10.06 6.71 -6.68
CA LEU A 74 -9.76 7.71 -7.73
C LEU A 74 -8.26 7.81 -8.04
N HIS A 75 -7.41 7.30 -7.15
CA HIS A 75 -5.97 7.31 -7.29
C HIS A 75 -5.37 5.94 -7.63
N PHE A 76 -6.18 4.87 -7.76
CA PHE A 76 -5.67 3.54 -8.07
C PHE A 76 -4.96 3.52 -9.43
N ASP A 77 -5.63 3.92 -10.50
CA ASP A 77 -5.02 3.96 -11.83
C ASP A 77 -3.90 5.00 -11.96
N PRO A 78 -4.08 6.28 -11.57
CA PRO A 78 -3.01 7.27 -11.71
C PRO A 78 -1.73 6.92 -10.96
N VAL A 79 -1.84 6.35 -9.74
CA VAL A 79 -0.66 5.94 -8.97
C VAL A 79 -0.05 4.67 -9.55
N SER A 80 -0.87 3.69 -9.96
CA SER A 80 -0.37 2.44 -10.53
C SER A 80 0.42 2.68 -11.82
N GLU A 81 -0.09 3.51 -12.72
CA GLU A 81 0.60 3.89 -13.95
C GLU A 81 1.90 4.66 -13.67
N LYS A 82 1.90 5.52 -12.65
CA LYS A 82 3.11 6.25 -12.25
C LYS A 82 4.20 5.34 -11.72
N ILE A 83 3.84 4.39 -10.86
CA ILE A 83 4.78 3.36 -10.38
C ILE A 83 5.32 2.57 -11.57
N GLN A 84 4.45 2.15 -12.50
CA GLN A 84 4.86 1.39 -13.67
C GLN A 84 5.77 2.20 -14.62
N ALA A 85 5.50 3.48 -14.81
CA ALA A 85 6.33 4.37 -15.63
C ALA A 85 7.73 4.54 -15.03
N HIS A 86 7.84 4.72 -13.71
CA HIS A 86 9.14 4.78 -13.02
C HIS A 86 9.88 3.46 -13.09
N ALA A 87 9.18 2.33 -12.92
CA ALA A 87 9.81 1.01 -13.07
C ALA A 87 10.41 0.83 -14.47
N ARG A 88 9.70 1.23 -15.54
CA ARG A 88 10.18 1.15 -16.93
C ARG A 88 11.40 2.02 -17.21
N SER A 89 11.59 3.12 -16.48
CA SER A 89 12.78 3.97 -16.59
C SER A 89 13.93 3.54 -15.65
N GLY A 90 13.80 2.41 -14.97
CA GLY A 90 14.79 1.91 -14.00
C GLY A 90 14.72 2.60 -12.64
N GLY A 91 13.72 3.45 -12.40
CA GLY A 91 13.48 4.12 -11.12
C GLY A 91 12.81 3.24 -10.08
N ARG A 92 12.68 3.80 -8.86
CA ARG A 92 12.01 3.15 -7.73
C ARG A 92 11.04 4.11 -7.06
N THR A 93 9.83 3.64 -6.81
CA THR A 93 8.77 4.43 -6.17
C THR A 93 8.59 4.00 -4.72
N LEU A 94 8.58 4.97 -3.81
CA LEU A 94 8.16 4.80 -2.42
C LEU A 94 6.72 5.29 -2.25
N VAL A 95 5.82 4.42 -1.81
CA VAL A 95 4.46 4.80 -1.39
C VAL A 95 4.38 4.78 0.13
N HIS A 96 4.00 5.91 0.74
CA HIS A 96 3.89 5.99 2.20
C HIS A 96 2.64 6.74 2.64
N CYS A 97 2.19 6.44 3.86
CA CYS A 97 1.19 7.23 4.58
C CYS A 97 1.74 7.61 5.97
N ASN A 98 0.89 7.85 6.97
CA ASN A 98 1.35 8.07 8.34
C ASN A 98 1.99 6.80 8.93
N ALA A 99 1.25 5.69 8.97
CA ALA A 99 1.64 4.45 9.65
C ALA A 99 2.20 3.36 8.71
N GLY A 100 1.97 3.48 7.40
CA GLY A 100 2.29 2.41 6.45
C GLY A 100 1.43 1.16 6.67
N VAL A 101 0.15 1.33 7.01
CA VAL A 101 -0.78 0.24 7.39
C VAL A 101 -1.95 0.12 6.43
N SER A 102 -2.65 1.24 6.17
CA SER A 102 -3.90 1.25 5.40
C SER A 102 -3.71 1.95 4.04
N ARG A 103 -3.84 3.28 3.95
CA ARG A 103 -3.79 4.05 2.68
C ARG A 103 -2.68 3.64 1.69
N SER A 104 -1.42 3.67 2.12
CA SER A 104 -0.30 3.34 1.23
C SER A 104 -0.28 1.87 0.82
N ALA A 105 -0.71 0.97 1.72
CA ALA A 105 -0.83 -0.45 1.40
C ALA A 105 -1.94 -0.69 0.37
N THR A 106 -3.09 -0.01 0.49
CA THR A 106 -4.18 -0.05 -0.49
C THR A 106 -3.68 0.31 -1.89
N LEU A 107 -2.90 1.38 -2.04
CA LEU A 107 -2.32 1.77 -3.34
C LEU A 107 -1.32 0.74 -3.87
N CYS A 108 -0.50 0.13 -3.02
CA CYS A 108 0.39 -0.96 -3.43
C CYS A 108 -0.40 -2.19 -3.90
N ILE A 109 -1.47 -2.57 -3.20
CA ILE A 109 -2.34 -3.70 -3.56
C ILE A 109 -3.00 -3.44 -4.93
N ALA A 110 -3.56 -2.25 -5.13
CA ALA A 110 -4.15 -1.85 -6.41
C ALA A 110 -3.13 -1.95 -7.57
N HIS A 111 -1.90 -1.46 -7.36
CA HIS A 111 -0.83 -1.56 -8.36
C HIS A 111 -0.47 -3.01 -8.69
N LEU A 112 -0.36 -3.88 -7.67
CA LEU A 112 -0.05 -5.30 -7.90
C LEU A 112 -1.17 -5.99 -8.71
N MET A 113 -2.44 -5.74 -8.38
CA MET A 113 -3.54 -6.28 -9.18
C MET A 113 -3.46 -5.83 -10.64
N LYS A 114 -3.25 -4.53 -10.87
CA LYS A 114 -3.23 -3.96 -12.22
C LYS A 114 -2.04 -4.43 -13.06
N HIS A 115 -0.82 -4.32 -12.54
CA HIS A 115 0.40 -4.50 -13.33
C HIS A 115 1.11 -5.83 -13.12
N ARG A 116 0.78 -6.57 -12.06
CA ARG A 116 1.28 -7.94 -11.84
C ARG A 116 0.23 -9.01 -12.14
N GLY A 117 -1.02 -8.61 -12.41
CA GLY A 117 -2.07 -9.52 -12.85
C GLY A 117 -2.53 -10.51 -11.77
N VAL A 118 -2.19 -10.25 -10.51
CA VAL A 118 -2.61 -11.07 -9.37
C VAL A 118 -4.01 -10.66 -8.89
N THR A 119 -4.68 -11.56 -8.18
CA THR A 119 -5.97 -11.29 -7.52
C THR A 119 -5.81 -10.37 -6.31
N LEU A 120 -6.92 -9.83 -5.79
CA LEU A 120 -6.94 -9.04 -4.57
C LEU A 120 -6.43 -9.83 -3.37
N LEU A 121 -6.85 -11.09 -3.24
CA LEU A 121 -6.38 -12.00 -2.19
C LEU A 121 -4.86 -12.17 -2.23
N GLU A 122 -4.30 -12.46 -3.41
CA GLU A 122 -2.86 -12.64 -3.62
C GLU A 122 -2.09 -11.33 -3.40
N ALA A 123 -2.58 -10.20 -3.94
CA ALA A 123 -1.96 -8.89 -3.78
C ALA A 123 -1.90 -8.47 -2.31
N HIS A 124 -2.98 -8.68 -1.55
CA HIS A 124 -2.98 -8.42 -0.12
C HIS A 124 -2.00 -9.33 0.62
N ALA A 125 -2.01 -10.65 0.35
CA ALA A 125 -1.09 -11.60 0.96
C ALA A 125 0.38 -11.24 0.68
N TRP A 126 0.70 -10.83 -0.55
CA TRP A 126 2.02 -10.35 -0.93
C TRP A 126 2.44 -9.15 -0.08
N VAL A 127 1.65 -8.08 -0.07
CA VAL A 127 1.99 -6.86 0.68
C VAL A 127 2.06 -7.14 2.18
N LYS A 128 1.20 -8.02 2.70
CA LYS A 128 1.20 -8.48 4.10
C LYS A 128 2.48 -9.27 4.44
N SER A 129 2.98 -10.12 3.55
CA SER A 129 4.25 -10.84 3.76
C SER A 129 5.46 -9.90 3.79
N CYS A 130 5.42 -8.83 3.00
CA CYS A 130 6.45 -7.78 3.00
C CYS A 130 6.35 -6.94 4.28
N ARG A 131 5.12 -6.57 4.69
CA ARG A 131 4.85 -5.69 5.84
C ARG A 131 3.69 -6.26 6.69
N PRO A 132 3.97 -7.07 7.73
CA PRO A 132 2.95 -7.80 8.50
C PRO A 132 1.86 -6.95 9.17
N MET A 133 2.11 -5.67 9.41
CA MET A 133 1.11 -4.75 10.02
C MET A 133 0.10 -4.18 9.03
N VAL A 134 0.21 -4.49 7.73
CA VAL A 134 -0.75 -4.03 6.71
C VAL A 134 -2.17 -4.46 7.08
N ARG A 135 -3.08 -3.49 7.06
CA ARG A 135 -4.49 -3.66 7.38
C ARG A 135 -5.28 -2.47 6.81
N PRO A 136 -5.68 -2.50 5.53
CA PRO A 136 -6.56 -1.48 4.96
C PRO A 136 -7.85 -1.36 5.78
N ASN A 137 -8.39 -0.14 5.90
CA ASN A 137 -9.70 0.05 6.51
C ASN A 137 -10.82 -0.56 5.63
N HIS A 138 -11.99 -0.78 6.20
CA HIS A 138 -13.08 -1.48 5.52
C HIS A 138 -13.59 -0.75 4.25
N GLY A 139 -13.55 0.58 4.21
CA GLY A 139 -13.95 1.35 3.03
C GLY A 139 -12.96 1.18 1.87
N PHE A 140 -11.67 1.09 2.17
CA PHE A 140 -10.65 0.77 1.17
C PHE A 140 -10.74 -0.67 0.68
N TRP A 141 -11.14 -1.61 1.54
CA TRP A 141 -11.45 -2.97 1.10
C TRP A 141 -12.59 -2.98 0.08
N LYS A 142 -13.70 -2.30 0.35
CA LYS A 142 -14.80 -2.16 -0.61
C LYS A 142 -14.34 -1.59 -1.95
N GLN A 143 -13.50 -0.55 -1.91
CA GLN A 143 -12.92 0.04 -3.10
C GLN A 143 -12.02 -0.93 -3.88
N LEU A 144 -11.20 -1.72 -3.19
CA LEU A 144 -10.33 -2.74 -3.80
C LEU A 144 -11.13 -3.88 -4.42
N VAL A 145 -12.20 -4.36 -3.75
CA VAL A 145 -13.11 -5.38 -4.28
C VAL A 145 -13.77 -4.87 -5.57
N GLN A 146 -14.29 -3.64 -5.56
CA GLN A 146 -14.86 -3.03 -6.77
C GLN A 146 -13.82 -2.90 -7.89
N TYR A 147 -12.58 -2.55 -7.56
CA TYR A 147 -11.52 -2.41 -8.53
C TYR A 147 -11.08 -3.76 -9.13
N GLU A 148 -11.01 -4.83 -8.33
CA GLU A 148 -10.76 -6.17 -8.85
C GLU A 148 -11.87 -6.63 -9.80
N MET A 149 -13.14 -6.36 -9.46
CA MET A 149 -14.28 -6.64 -10.33
C MET A 149 -14.15 -5.89 -11.66
N GLN A 150 -13.72 -4.63 -11.65
CA GLN A 150 -13.47 -3.85 -12.87
C GLN A 150 -12.32 -4.42 -13.72
N LEU A 151 -11.25 -4.89 -13.08
CA LEU A 151 -10.07 -5.42 -13.77
C LEU A 151 -10.30 -6.84 -14.33
N ARG A 152 -11.11 -7.66 -13.66
CA ARG A 152 -11.16 -9.12 -13.90
C ARG A 152 -12.55 -9.69 -14.16
N GLY A 153 -13.62 -8.96 -13.82
CA GLY A 153 -15.00 -9.44 -13.90
C GLY A 153 -15.41 -10.44 -12.79
N CYS A 154 -14.55 -10.66 -11.79
CA CYS A 154 -14.84 -11.48 -10.61
C CYS A 154 -14.06 -11.01 -9.39
N ASN A 155 -14.44 -11.49 -8.20
CA ASN A 155 -13.78 -11.15 -6.95
C ASN A 155 -13.18 -12.37 -6.23
N SER A 156 -11.98 -12.19 -5.68
CA SER A 156 -11.30 -13.17 -4.83
C SER A 156 -11.50 -12.94 -3.33
N VAL A 157 -12.02 -11.76 -2.96
CA VAL A 157 -12.33 -11.36 -1.59
C VAL A 157 -13.73 -10.75 -1.59
N HIS A 158 -14.55 -11.13 -0.62
CA HIS A 158 -15.91 -10.62 -0.47
C HIS A 158 -16.06 -9.84 0.83
N MET A 159 -16.92 -8.83 0.81
CA MET A 159 -17.31 -8.12 2.03
C MET A 159 -18.42 -8.90 2.73
N VAL A 160 -18.26 -9.13 4.03
CA VAL A 160 -19.19 -9.90 4.86
C VAL A 160 -19.57 -9.10 6.12
N SER A 161 -20.77 -9.34 6.63
CA SER A 161 -21.26 -8.73 7.87
C SER A 161 -20.65 -9.43 9.09
N SER A 162 -20.18 -8.64 10.06
CA SER A 162 -19.69 -9.14 11.35
C SER A 162 -20.22 -8.29 12.52
N SER A 163 -19.92 -8.71 13.76
CA SER A 163 -20.28 -7.97 14.97
C SER A 163 -19.68 -6.56 15.06
N ILE A 164 -18.62 -6.27 14.30
CA ILE A 164 -17.94 -4.98 14.28
C ILE A 164 -18.17 -4.19 12.97
N GLY A 165 -19.16 -4.61 12.17
CA GLY A 165 -19.49 -4.03 10.87
C GLY A 165 -19.00 -4.88 9.70
N GLU A 166 -19.00 -4.30 8.50
CA GLU A 166 -18.56 -4.99 7.29
C GLU A 166 -17.03 -5.12 7.23
N ILE A 167 -16.57 -6.33 6.98
CA ILE A 167 -15.15 -6.71 6.91
C ILE A 167 -14.93 -7.53 5.64
N PRO A 168 -13.69 -7.65 5.13
CA PRO A 168 -13.40 -8.67 4.15
C PRO A 168 -13.44 -10.06 4.80
N ASP A 169 -13.95 -11.06 4.08
CA ASP A 169 -14.06 -12.47 4.48
C ASP A 169 -12.76 -13.05 5.08
N ILE A 170 -11.61 -12.63 4.56
CA ILE A 170 -10.28 -13.02 5.06
C ILE A 170 -10.02 -12.65 6.54
N TYR A 171 -10.81 -11.74 7.13
CA TYR A 171 -10.69 -11.34 8.54
C TYR A 171 -11.70 -12.01 9.47
N GLU A 172 -12.65 -12.81 8.95
CA GLU A 172 -13.66 -13.48 9.78
C GLU A 172 -13.04 -14.33 10.89
N GLY A 173 -12.02 -15.13 10.55
CA GLY A 173 -11.36 -16.02 11.50
C GLY A 173 -10.66 -15.27 12.64
N GLU A 174 -10.12 -14.07 12.37
CA GLU A 174 -9.48 -13.24 13.39
C GLU A 174 -10.51 -12.69 14.38
N ILE A 175 -11.70 -12.29 13.89
CA ILE A 175 -12.72 -11.64 14.72
C ILE A 175 -13.47 -12.64 15.59
N LYS A 176 -13.70 -13.86 15.10
CA LYS A 176 -14.27 -14.96 15.91
C LYS A 176 -13.41 -15.25 17.16
N ASN A 177 -12.12 -14.96 17.12
CA ASN A 177 -11.19 -15.14 18.24
C ASN A 177 -11.08 -13.91 19.16
N MET A 178 -11.63 -12.75 18.78
CA MET A 178 -11.56 -11.50 19.56
C MET A 178 -12.81 -11.23 20.41
N VAL A 179 -13.89 -11.98 20.21
CA VAL A 179 -15.10 -11.91 21.02
C VAL A 179 -15.11 -13.11 21.98
N PRO A 180 -14.94 -12.90 23.30
CA PRO A 180 -15.17 -13.98 24.26
C PRO A 180 -16.64 -14.42 24.17
N LEU A 181 -16.88 -15.73 24.21
CA LEU A 181 -18.22 -16.33 24.35
C LEU A 181 -18.96 -15.75 25.57
#